data_AF-A0A7C2W590-F1
#
_entry.id   AF-A0A7C2W590-F1
#
_cell.length_a   1.000
_cell.length_b   1.000
_cell.length_c   1.000
_cell.angle_alpha   90.00
_cell.angle_beta   90.00
_cell.angle_gamma   90.00
#
_symmetry.space_group_name_H-M   'P 1'
#
loop_
_entity.id
_entity.type
_entity.pdbx_description
1 polymer ?
#
loop_
_entity_poly.entity_id
_entity_poly.type
_entity_poly.pdbx_seq_one_letter_code
_entity_poly.pdbx_strand_id
1 'polypeptide(L)' 'ATLRYYKGSFRPWEWTYPDYRTEEYIQIFNQIRKIYMKQLREIRGEMG' A
#
# COMPACT_ATOMS: atom_id res chain seq x y z
N ALA A 1 -2.07 14.03 -1.18
CA ALA A 1 -1.94 12.57 -1.00
C ALA A 1 -2.02 11.89 -2.36
N THR A 2 -1.05 11.04 -2.71
CA THR A 2 -0.94 10.42 -4.03
C THR A 2 -1.86 9.21 -4.21
N LEU A 3 -2.07 8.37 -3.19
CA LEU A 3 -3.03 7.27 -3.18
C LEU A 3 -3.68 7.14 -1.79
N ARG A 4 -4.88 6.56 -1.70
CA ARG A 4 -5.54 6.18 -0.43
C ARG A 4 -5.65 4.66 -0.32
N TYR A 5 -5.43 4.11 0.87
CA TYR A 5 -5.73 2.70 1.13
C TYR A 5 -7.16 2.55 1.63
N TYR A 6 -7.99 1.78 0.94
CA TYR A 6 -9.39 1.56 1.30
C TYR A 6 -9.84 0.15 0.92
N LYS A 7 -10.51 -0.54 1.85
CA LYS A 7 -11.05 -1.90 1.68
C LYS A 7 -10.04 -2.87 1.04
N GLY A 8 -8.82 -2.91 1.57
CA GLY A 8 -7.83 -3.91 1.16
C GLY A 8 -6.91 -3.50 0.00
N SER A 9 -7.15 -2.36 -0.68
CA SER A 9 -6.35 -1.93 -1.82
C SER A 9 -6.06 -0.42 -1.82
N PHE A 10 -4.96 -0.02 -2.47
CA PHE A 10 -4.73 1.37 -2.84
C PHE A 10 -5.66 1.81 -3.96
N ARG A 11 -6.12 3.06 -3.86
CA ARG A 11 -6.99 3.71 -4.84
C ARG A 11 -6.50 5.13 -5.10
N PRO A 12 -6.50 5.59 -6.36
CA PRO A 12 -6.23 6.99 -6.65
C PRO A 12 -7.34 7.90 -6.16
N TRP A 13 -6.97 9.15 -5.91
CA TRP A 13 -7.89 10.28 -5.80
C TRP A 13 -8.16 10.85 -7.20
N GLU A 14 -9.19 11.68 -7.29
CA GLU A 14 -9.51 12.41 -8.53
C GLU A 14 -8.37 13.33 -8.99
N TRP A 15 -7.49 13.75 -8.07
CA TRP A 15 -6.32 14.58 -8.32
C TRP A 15 -4.99 13.84 -8.22
N THR A 16 -4.99 12.49 -8.17
CA THR A 16 -3.74 11.71 -8.24
C THR A 16 -3.10 11.91 -9.62
N TYR A 17 -1.78 12.04 -9.70
CA TYR A 17 -1.07 12.11 -10.99
C TYR A 17 -1.44 10.91 -11.89
N PRO A 18 -1.73 11.12 -13.20
CA PRO A 18 -2.19 10.07 -14.10
C PRO A 18 -1.34 8.80 -14.05
N ASP A 19 -0.02 8.95 -14.00
CA ASP A 19 0.95 7.84 -13.98
C ASP A 19 0.82 6.98 -12.72
N TYR A 20 0.35 7.53 -11.60
CA TYR A 20 0.13 6.78 -10.36
C TYR A 20 -1.25 6.11 -10.31
N ARG A 21 -2.13 6.37 -11.30
CA ARG A 21 -3.46 5.73 -11.38
C ARG A 21 -3.41 4.38 -12.08
N THR A 22 -2.27 4.01 -12.67
CA THR A 22 -2.18 2.76 -13.39
C THR A 22 -2.27 1.58 -12.43
N GLU A 23 -2.76 0.46 -12.96
CA GLU A 23 -2.95 -0.76 -12.18
C GLU A 23 -1.61 -1.32 -11.68
N GLU A 24 -0.55 -1.16 -12.48
CA GLU A 24 0.82 -1.58 -12.14
C GLU A 24 1.31 -0.88 -10.87
N TYR A 25 1.12 0.44 -10.77
CA TYR A 25 1.48 1.18 -9.56
C TYR A 25 0.63 0.76 -8.36
N ILE A 26 -0.68 0.59 -8.54
CA ILE A 26 -1.57 0.12 -7.46
C ILE A 26 -1.11 -1.24 -6.92
N GLN A 27 -0.73 -2.16 -7.81
CA GLN A 27 -0.20 -3.48 -7.46
C GLN A 27 1.12 -3.38 -6.70
N ILE A 28 2.06 -2.55 -7.15
CA ILE A 28 3.33 -2.30 -6.47
C ILE A 28 3.08 -1.80 -5.04
N PHE A 29 2.23 -0.78 -4.86
CA PHE A 29 1.92 -0.26 -3.53
C PHE A 29 1.25 -1.31 -2.62
N ASN A 30 0.36 -2.13 -3.18
CA ASN A 30 -0.24 -3.24 -2.44
C ASN A 30 0.79 -4.28 -1.99
N GLN A 31 1.78 -4.61 -2.83
CA GLN A 31 2.88 -5.51 -2.48
C GLN A 31 3.75 -4.93 -1.36
N ILE A 32 4.15 -3.66 -1.47
CA ILE A 32 4.92 -2.96 -0.43
C ILE A 32 4.20 -3.03 0.91
N ARG A 33 2.89 -2.76 0.93
CA ARG A 33 2.10 -2.85 2.15
C ARG A 33 2.06 -4.26 2.74
N LYS A 34 1.92 -5.30 1.91
CA LYS A 34 1.96 -6.69 2.38
C LYS A 34 3.28 -7.01 3.07
N ILE A 35 4.39 -6.60 2.47
CA ILE A 35 5.75 -6.77 3.04
C ILE A 35 5.85 -6.04 4.38
N TYR A 36 5.45 -4.77 4.42
CA TYR A 36 5.49 -3.96 5.64
C TYR A 36 4.63 -4.55 6.77
N MET A 37 3.43 -5.06 6.45
CA MET A 37 2.57 -5.71 7.43
C MET A 37 3.14 -7.02 7.96
N LYS A 38 3.91 -7.75 7.15
CA LYS A 38 4.66 -8.94 7.59
C LYS A 38 5.75 -8.53 8.58
N GLN A 39 6.56 -7.53 8.22
CA GLN A 39 7.64 -7.00 9.07
C GLN A 39 7.10 -6.52 10.43
N LEU A 40 5.97 -5.80 10.44
CA LEU A 40 5.34 -5.34 11.69
C LEU A 40 4.92 -6.49 12.61
N ARG A 41 4.51 -7.65 12.06
CA ARG A 41 4.16 -8.82 12.87
C ARG A 41 5.40 -9.48 13.46
N GLU A 42 6.46 -9.58 12.68
CA GLU A 42 7.76 -10.12 13.11
C GLU A 42 8.33 -9.28 14.25
N ILE A 43 8.41 -7.96 14.06
CA ILE A 43 8.88 -7.00 15.08
C ILE A 43 8.04 -7.08 16.37
N ARG A 44 6.71 -7.23 16.26
CA ARG A 44 5.84 -7.37 17.43
C ARG A 44 5.98 -8.72 18.14
N GLY A 45 6.31 -9.78 17.40
CA GLY A 45 6.57 -11.11 17.96
C GLY A 45 7.94 -11.23 18.62
N GLU A 46 8.94 -10.45 18.17
CA GLU A 46 10.27 -10.36 18.79
C GLU A 46 10.26 -9.53 20.09
N MET A 47 9.25 -8.67 20.29
CA MET A 47 9.03 -7.91 21.53
C MET A 47 8.10 -8.61 22.54
N GLY A 48 7.58 -9.80 22.20
CA GLY A 48 6.61 -10.56 23.01
C GLY A 48 7.23 -11.70 23.80
#